data_AF-A0A8T0A4T2-F1
#
_entry.id   AF-A0A8T0A4T2-F1
#
_cell.length_a   1.000
_cell.length_b   1.000
_cell.length_c   1.000
_cell.angle_alpha   90.00
_cell.angle_beta   90.00
_cell.angle_gamma   90.00
#
_symmetry.space_group_name_H-M   'P 1'
#
loop_
_entity.id
_entity.type
_entity.pdbx_description
1 polymer ?
#
loop_
_entity_poly.entity_id
_entity_poly.type
_entity_poly.pdbx_seq_one_letter_code
_entity_poly.pdbx_strand_id
1 'polypeptide(L)'
;MVSQKRKQDSIEVQATHSYSRRLIFKNPCDKVKMTQPSSSKIVLRNTAKAVIGPLKDGISSLNGVYEALITADVDPVTGQCSNYISIRQQIVQAHQHLQQSEQMAGSGLKSLDKSLESLIQDEGKLNREMNNTKQTLDNLRTEQESNKQLLREFQGTLETLQDQENRKHTAEIVTGVGAGLFAIPVIGWIAGSAMVIGGAVELDQATHAVNMAKEEVKKSEREVEKYNHKVSDYEYKIFQTNCDISQKDEKLKQKREEIQKVKKQIESVAEFQNKVRSAVHLLSVLSGKASVAEHQTRRFILQEPVVKVMEDVMKAANEITGNELLYNEDIPRLIGQMKENNQRLTTICASENNEGV
;
A
#
# COMPACT_ATOMS: atom_id res chain seq x y z
N MET A 1 -69.89 24.66 -1.75
CA MET A 1 -68.62 25.05 -2.45
C MET A 1 -67.39 25.15 -1.54
N VAL A 2 -67.48 25.52 -0.25
CA VAL A 2 -66.29 25.68 0.64
C VAL A 2 -65.75 24.35 1.21
N SER A 3 -66.52 23.27 1.19
CA SER A 3 -66.14 21.98 1.80
C SER A 3 -65.38 21.03 0.85
N GLN A 4 -65.57 21.14 -0.47
CA GLN A 4 -64.81 20.35 -1.45
C GLN A 4 -63.38 20.88 -1.64
N LYS A 5 -63.17 22.21 -1.55
CA LYS A 5 -61.85 22.83 -1.72
C LYS A 5 -60.86 22.44 -0.60
N ARG A 6 -61.34 22.30 0.65
CA ARG A 6 -60.49 21.83 1.77
C ARG A 6 -60.12 20.35 1.71
N LYS A 7 -60.91 19.51 1.03
CA LYS A 7 -60.54 18.09 0.84
C LYS A 7 -59.51 17.93 -0.29
N GLN A 8 -59.58 18.78 -1.31
CA GLN A 8 -58.63 18.76 -2.42
C GLN A 8 -57.24 19.27 -1.98
N ASP A 9 -57.20 20.37 -1.23
CA ASP A 9 -55.95 20.90 -0.66
C ASP A 9 -55.31 19.92 0.36
N SER A 10 -56.12 19.10 1.06
CA SER A 10 -55.60 18.12 2.04
C SER A 10 -55.05 16.85 1.39
N ILE A 11 -55.46 16.51 0.17
CA ILE A 11 -54.95 15.37 -0.60
C ILE A 11 -53.68 15.79 -1.37
N GLU A 12 -53.62 17.03 -1.86
CA GLU A 12 -52.45 17.59 -2.54
C GLU A 12 -51.26 17.82 -1.59
N VAL A 13 -51.52 18.15 -0.32
CA VAL A 13 -50.49 18.26 0.73
C VAL A 13 -50.00 16.88 1.22
N GLN A 14 -50.81 15.82 1.15
CA GLN A 14 -50.37 14.45 1.48
C GLN A 14 -49.59 13.79 0.34
N ALA A 15 -49.92 14.07 -0.93
CA ALA A 15 -49.19 13.56 -2.08
C ALA A 15 -47.78 14.19 -2.21
N THR A 16 -47.61 15.45 -1.79
CA THR A 16 -46.31 16.14 -1.84
C THR A 16 -45.39 15.85 -0.64
N HIS A 17 -45.93 15.40 0.50
CA HIS A 17 -45.11 15.06 1.68
C HIS A 17 -44.52 13.64 1.67
N SER A 18 -44.90 12.77 0.74
CA SER A 18 -44.39 11.39 0.66
C SER A 18 -43.09 11.23 -0.14
N TYR A 19 -42.61 12.28 -0.82
CA TYR A 19 -41.49 12.16 -1.79
C TYR A 19 -40.16 12.82 -1.38
N SER A 20 -39.95 13.18 -0.11
CA SER A 20 -38.66 13.72 0.34
C SER A 20 -38.31 13.38 1.79
N ARG A 21 -38.22 12.09 2.12
CA ARG A 21 -37.34 11.65 3.23
C ARG A 21 -35.95 11.36 2.67
N ARG A 22 -35.16 12.42 2.53
CA ARG A 22 -33.72 12.32 2.29
C ARG A 22 -33.09 11.74 3.57
N LEU A 23 -32.86 10.43 3.61
CA LEU A 23 -32.15 9.74 4.69
C LEU A 23 -30.73 10.32 4.80
N ILE A 24 -30.49 11.11 5.85
CA ILE A 24 -29.16 11.64 6.17
C ILE A 24 -28.36 10.47 6.77
N PHE A 25 -27.62 9.76 5.91
CA PHE A 25 -26.67 8.75 6.35
C PHE A 25 -25.46 9.42 7.01
N LYS A 26 -25.23 9.14 8.30
CA LYS A 26 -24.03 9.54 9.05
C LYS A 26 -22.77 9.01 8.33
N ASN A 27 -21.78 9.87 8.11
CA ASN A 27 -20.48 9.54 7.50
C ASN A 27 -19.74 8.45 8.30
N PRO A 28 -19.54 7.23 7.77
CA PRO A 28 -18.81 6.16 8.46
C PRO A 28 -17.28 6.23 8.28
N CYS A 29 -16.76 7.23 7.57
CA CYS A 29 -15.38 7.23 7.06
C CYS A 29 -14.29 7.57 8.09
N ASP A 30 -14.63 7.97 9.31
CA ASP A 30 -13.61 8.36 10.29
C ASP A 30 -13.17 7.16 11.13
N LYS A 31 -12.08 6.52 10.72
CA LYS A 31 -11.27 5.66 11.61
C LYS A 31 -9.86 6.20 11.75
N VAL A 32 -9.55 6.53 13.00
CA VAL A 32 -8.25 6.93 13.53
C VAL A 32 -7.20 5.86 13.23
N LYS A 33 -6.14 6.23 12.49
CA LYS A 33 -4.96 5.40 12.28
C LYS A 33 -4.09 5.40 13.54
N MET A 34 -3.98 4.25 14.18
CA MET A 34 -2.92 3.97 15.17
C MET A 34 -1.71 3.42 14.41
N THR A 35 -0.62 4.18 14.37
CA THR A 35 0.58 3.86 13.57
C THR A 35 1.47 2.87 14.32
N GLN A 36 1.25 1.57 14.11
CA GLN A 36 2.19 0.53 14.54
C GLN A 36 3.43 0.58 13.63
N PRO A 37 4.67 0.46 14.15
CA PRO A 37 5.86 0.47 13.31
C PRO A 37 5.86 -0.71 12.33
N SER A 38 6.16 -0.44 11.06
CA SER A 38 6.23 -1.46 10.01
C SER A 38 7.26 -2.54 10.33
N SER A 39 6.95 -3.79 9.98
CA SER A 39 7.81 -4.97 10.19
C SER A 39 9.24 -4.73 9.65
N SER A 40 9.36 -4.07 8.51
CA SER A 40 10.64 -3.73 7.88
C SER A 40 11.55 -2.80 8.69
N LYS A 41 10.99 -1.83 9.43
CA LYS A 41 11.76 -0.95 10.31
C LYS A 41 12.39 -1.73 11.46
N ILE A 42 11.67 -2.73 11.98
CA ILE A 42 12.18 -3.60 13.04
C ILE A 42 13.31 -4.46 12.52
N VAL A 43 13.14 -5.06 11.32
CA VAL A 43 14.19 -5.83 10.64
C VAL A 43 15.44 -4.99 10.45
N LEU A 44 15.32 -3.79 9.88
CA LEU A 44 16.44 -2.88 9.67
C LEU A 44 17.20 -2.57 10.96
N ARG A 45 16.47 -2.21 12.02
CA ARG A 45 17.08 -1.88 13.33
C ARG A 45 17.84 -3.06 13.92
N ASN A 46 17.28 -4.26 13.81
CA ASN A 46 17.91 -5.48 14.31
C ASN A 46 19.17 -5.82 13.50
N THR A 47 19.12 -5.66 12.18
CA THR A 47 20.29 -5.80 11.30
C THR A 47 21.40 -4.83 11.71
N ALA A 48 21.08 -3.54 11.87
CA ALA A 48 22.06 -2.54 12.26
C ALA A 48 22.73 -2.89 13.60
N LYS A 49 21.95 -3.28 14.61
CA LYS A 49 22.48 -3.71 15.91
C LYS A 49 23.39 -4.93 15.82
N ALA A 50 23.01 -5.93 15.03
CA ALA A 50 23.79 -7.15 14.87
C ALA A 50 25.15 -6.86 14.22
N VAL A 51 25.15 -6.01 13.20
CA VAL A 51 26.34 -5.65 12.41
C VAL A 51 27.36 -4.81 13.19
N ILE A 52 26.90 -3.89 14.06
CA ILE A 52 27.77 -2.89 14.72
C ILE A 52 28.83 -3.54 15.60
N GLY A 53 28.49 -4.57 16.38
CA GLY A 53 29.43 -5.22 17.30
C GLY A 53 30.66 -5.79 16.58
N PRO A 54 30.47 -6.78 15.69
CA PRO A 54 31.57 -7.35 14.91
C PRO A 54 32.30 -6.32 14.05
N LEU A 55 31.60 -5.31 13.51
CA LEU A 55 32.27 -4.23 12.77
C LEU A 55 33.25 -3.45 13.66
N LYS A 56 32.82 -3.07 14.86
CA LYS A 56 33.66 -2.37 15.85
C LYS A 56 34.89 -3.19 16.24
N ASP A 57 34.69 -4.48 16.51
CA ASP A 57 35.77 -5.39 16.88
C ASP A 57 36.76 -5.59 15.72
N GLY A 58 36.25 -5.66 14.49
CA GLY A 58 37.06 -5.74 13.27
C GLY A 58 37.95 -4.51 13.07
N ILE A 59 37.38 -3.31 13.17
CA ILE A 59 38.15 -2.05 13.06
C ILE A 59 39.15 -1.91 14.22
N SER A 60 38.76 -2.29 15.43
CA SER A 60 39.67 -2.27 16.59
C SER A 60 40.87 -3.20 16.38
N SER A 61 40.64 -4.37 15.78
CA SER A 61 41.71 -5.30 15.43
C SER A 61 42.64 -4.73 14.36
N LEU A 62 42.10 -4.02 13.35
CA LEU A 62 42.90 -3.30 12.36
C LEU A 62 43.78 -2.22 13.01
N ASN A 63 43.27 -1.48 13.98
CA ASN A 63 44.08 -0.54 14.77
C ASN A 63 45.20 -1.27 15.52
N GLY A 64 44.92 -2.46 16.06
CA GLY A 64 45.94 -3.32 16.67
C GLY A 64 47.06 -3.73 15.71
N VAL A 65 46.74 -3.97 14.42
CA VAL A 65 47.76 -4.22 13.39
C VAL A 65 48.68 -3.01 13.24
N TYR A 66 48.11 -1.80 13.14
CA TYR A 66 48.90 -0.58 13.00
C TYR A 66 49.79 -0.32 14.22
N GLU A 67 49.28 -0.47 15.44
CA GLU A 67 50.09 -0.27 16.66
C GLU A 67 51.23 -1.29 16.74
N ALA A 68 50.97 -2.55 16.37
CA ALA A 68 52.00 -3.59 16.35
C ALA A 68 53.07 -3.34 15.29
N LEU A 69 52.70 -2.74 14.14
CA LEU A 69 53.63 -2.32 13.09
C LEU A 69 54.47 -1.10 13.51
N ILE A 70 53.87 -0.12 14.21
CA ILE A 70 54.58 1.08 14.70
C ILE A 70 55.62 0.72 15.77
N THR A 71 55.32 -0.27 16.61
CA THR A 71 56.17 -0.70 17.73
C THR A 71 57.09 -1.88 17.37
N ALA A 72 57.05 -2.33 16.12
CA ALA A 72 57.87 -3.44 15.66
C ALA A 72 59.34 -3.04 15.60
N ASP A 73 60.19 -3.92 16.12
CA ASP A 73 61.63 -3.88 15.86
C ASP A 73 61.91 -4.87 14.73
N VAL A 74 62.65 -4.43 13.72
CA VAL A 74 63.01 -5.23 12.55
C VAL A 74 64.50 -5.48 12.62
N ASP A 75 64.86 -6.75 12.83
CA ASP A 75 66.27 -7.13 12.85
C ASP A 75 66.91 -6.82 11.48
N PRO A 76 67.96 -5.98 11.43
CA PRO A 76 68.51 -5.45 10.19
C PRO A 76 69.24 -6.51 9.34
N VAL A 77 69.57 -7.67 9.93
CA VAL A 77 70.31 -8.74 9.26
C VAL A 77 69.36 -9.81 8.73
N THR A 78 68.30 -10.10 9.47
CA THR A 78 67.36 -11.20 9.21
C THR A 78 66.01 -10.72 8.68
N GLY A 79 65.72 -9.42 8.77
CA GLY A 79 64.42 -8.83 8.43
C GLY A 79 63.28 -9.28 9.35
N GLN A 80 63.61 -9.85 10.52
CA GLN A 80 62.63 -10.45 11.42
C GLN A 80 61.94 -9.38 12.28
N CYS A 81 60.61 -9.33 12.19
CA CYS A 81 59.77 -8.44 12.99
C CYS A 81 59.46 -9.05 14.37
N SER A 82 59.82 -8.35 15.44
CA SER A 82 59.61 -8.79 16.83
C SER A 82 58.13 -9.00 17.20
N ASN A 83 57.23 -8.24 16.58
CA ASN A 83 55.79 -8.25 16.84
C ASN A 83 54.98 -9.11 15.85
N TYR A 84 55.64 -9.95 15.05
CA TYR A 84 55.01 -10.74 13.99
C TYR A 84 53.78 -11.55 14.45
N ILE A 85 53.86 -12.24 15.59
CA ILE A 85 52.75 -13.07 16.12
C ILE A 85 51.53 -12.19 16.42
N SER A 86 51.76 -11.01 17.00
CA SER A 86 50.70 -10.04 17.31
C SER A 86 50.04 -9.53 16.03
N ILE A 87 50.82 -9.09 15.04
CA ILE A 87 50.32 -8.62 13.73
C ILE A 87 49.45 -9.70 13.07
N ARG A 88 49.93 -10.94 13.03
CA ARG A 88 49.19 -12.08 12.45
C ARG A 88 47.87 -12.32 13.17
N GLN A 89 47.88 -12.33 14.50
CA GLN A 89 46.69 -12.55 15.30
C GLN A 89 45.64 -11.46 15.06
N GLN A 90 46.07 -10.20 15.02
CA GLN A 90 45.19 -9.05 14.77
C GLN A 90 44.58 -9.08 13.35
N ILE A 91 45.35 -9.47 12.32
CA ILE A 91 44.83 -9.64 10.95
C ILE A 91 43.76 -10.73 10.91
N VAL A 92 43.99 -11.87 11.57
CA VAL A 92 43.02 -12.98 11.63
C VAL A 92 41.75 -12.56 12.38
N GLN A 93 41.88 -11.85 13.50
CA GLN A 93 40.75 -11.32 14.26
C GLN A 93 39.95 -10.30 13.44
N ALA A 94 40.62 -9.35 12.80
CA ALA A 94 40.00 -8.37 11.92
C ALA A 94 39.19 -9.06 10.80
N HIS A 95 39.78 -10.07 10.16
CA HIS A 95 39.13 -10.84 9.12
C HIS A 95 37.85 -11.54 9.64
N GLN A 96 37.94 -12.26 10.75
CA GLN A 96 36.80 -12.99 11.34
C GLN A 96 35.66 -12.05 11.72
N HIS A 97 35.97 -10.95 12.40
CA HIS A 97 34.97 -9.98 12.85
C HIS A 97 34.28 -9.24 11.69
N LEU A 98 35.03 -8.83 10.67
CA LEU A 98 34.46 -8.20 9.47
C LEU A 98 33.65 -9.21 8.64
N GLN A 99 34.09 -10.47 8.56
CA GLN A 99 33.31 -11.53 7.90
C GLN A 99 31.99 -11.79 8.64
N GLN A 100 31.99 -11.82 9.97
CA GLN A 100 30.76 -11.92 10.76
C GLN A 100 29.82 -10.74 10.50
N SER A 101 30.36 -9.51 10.45
CA SER A 101 29.61 -8.30 10.10
C SER A 101 28.96 -8.40 8.71
N GLU A 102 29.70 -8.88 7.71
CA GLU A 102 29.20 -9.13 6.35
C GLU A 102 28.07 -10.16 6.31
N GLN A 103 28.22 -11.27 7.05
CA GLN A 103 27.21 -12.33 7.13
C GLN A 103 25.92 -11.87 7.81
N MET A 104 26.05 -11.05 8.86
CA MET A 104 24.91 -10.46 9.56
C MET A 104 24.17 -9.46 8.66
N ALA A 105 24.89 -8.63 7.91
CA ALA A 105 24.29 -7.76 6.91
C ALA A 105 23.57 -8.56 5.82
N GLY A 106 24.18 -9.64 5.32
CA GLY A 106 23.55 -10.54 4.35
C GLY A 106 22.28 -11.23 4.87
N SER A 107 22.26 -11.59 6.15
CA SER A 107 21.06 -12.16 6.81
C SER A 107 19.96 -11.11 6.98
N GLY A 108 20.34 -9.87 7.30
CA GLY A 108 19.44 -8.72 7.31
C GLY A 108 18.83 -8.42 5.95
N LEU A 109 19.65 -8.43 4.90
CA LEU A 109 19.22 -8.23 3.52
C LEU A 109 18.17 -9.28 3.10
N LYS A 110 18.45 -10.57 3.33
CA LYS A 110 17.48 -11.65 3.08
C LYS A 110 16.16 -11.46 3.84
N SER A 111 16.20 -10.90 5.04
CA SER A 111 15.00 -10.63 5.84
C SER A 111 14.19 -9.45 5.30
N LEU A 112 14.87 -8.43 4.78
CA LEU A 112 14.24 -7.32 4.08
C LEU A 112 13.63 -7.77 2.74
N ASP A 113 14.32 -8.63 1.98
CA ASP A 113 13.79 -9.19 0.73
C ASP A 113 12.50 -9.98 0.97
N LYS A 114 12.46 -10.83 2.00
CA LYS A 114 11.22 -11.54 2.41
C LYS A 114 10.10 -10.56 2.79
N SER A 115 10.46 -9.46 3.46
CA SER A 115 9.48 -8.42 3.82
C SER A 115 8.94 -7.72 2.58
N LEU A 116 9.80 -7.43 1.59
CA LEU A 116 9.42 -6.85 0.31
C LEU A 116 8.51 -7.79 -0.48
N GLU A 117 8.84 -9.07 -0.57
CA GLU A 117 8.01 -10.10 -1.23
C GLU A 117 6.61 -10.16 -0.61
N SER A 118 6.52 -10.21 0.72
CA SER A 118 5.24 -10.21 1.43
C SER A 118 4.43 -8.93 1.15
N LEU A 119 5.08 -7.76 1.12
CA LEU A 119 4.40 -6.50 0.81
C LEU A 119 3.88 -6.46 -0.64
N ILE A 120 4.65 -6.97 -1.61
CA ILE A 120 4.24 -7.07 -3.01
C ILE A 120 3.05 -8.03 -3.18
N GLN A 121 3.08 -9.18 -2.49
CA GLN A 121 1.98 -10.13 -2.50
C GLN A 121 0.71 -9.52 -1.92
N ASP A 122 0.83 -8.81 -0.80
CA ASP A 122 -0.29 -8.12 -0.18
C ASP A 122 -0.85 -6.99 -1.05
N GLU A 123 0.02 -6.20 -1.70
CA GLU A 123 -0.40 -5.18 -2.68
C GLU A 123 -1.18 -5.84 -3.82
N GLY A 124 -0.66 -6.95 -4.37
CA GLY A 124 -1.32 -7.71 -5.43
C GLY A 124 -2.69 -8.24 -5.01
N LYS A 125 -2.81 -8.78 -3.80
CA LYS A 125 -4.09 -9.23 -3.23
C LYS A 125 -5.07 -8.07 -3.08
N LEU A 126 -4.63 -6.97 -2.47
CA LEU A 126 -5.46 -5.78 -2.26
C LEU A 126 -5.91 -5.15 -3.58
N ASN A 127 -5.06 -5.16 -4.61
CA ASN A 127 -5.40 -4.68 -5.95
C ASN A 127 -6.46 -5.55 -6.65
N ARG A 128 -6.42 -6.88 -6.45
CA ARG A 128 -7.49 -7.78 -6.93
C ARG A 128 -8.81 -7.51 -6.20
N GLU A 129 -8.78 -7.39 -4.88
CA GLU A 129 -9.96 -7.04 -4.08
C GLU A 129 -10.55 -5.69 -4.49
N MET A 130 -9.70 -4.70 -4.80
CA MET A 130 -10.10 -3.41 -5.33
C MET A 130 -10.83 -3.55 -6.67
N ASN A 131 -10.27 -4.30 -7.62
CA ASN A 131 -10.89 -4.50 -8.92
C ASN A 131 -12.25 -5.20 -8.82
N ASN A 132 -12.36 -6.22 -7.96
CA ASN A 132 -13.64 -6.89 -7.69
C ASN A 132 -14.66 -5.93 -7.07
N THR A 133 -14.22 -5.04 -6.16
CA THR A 133 -15.09 -4.02 -5.55
C THR A 133 -15.57 -3.00 -6.60
N LYS A 134 -14.70 -2.58 -7.52
CA LYS A 134 -15.06 -1.70 -8.64
C LYS A 134 -16.05 -2.36 -9.60
N GLN A 135 -15.85 -3.62 -9.95
CA GLN A 135 -16.80 -4.38 -10.76
C GLN A 135 -18.17 -4.50 -10.07
N THR A 136 -18.18 -4.71 -8.74
CA THR A 136 -19.41 -4.72 -7.94
C THR A 136 -20.12 -3.37 -8.00
N LEU A 137 -19.38 -2.26 -7.90
CA LEU A 137 -19.93 -0.91 -8.04
C LEU A 137 -20.58 -0.69 -9.41
N ASP A 138 -19.94 -1.14 -10.49
CA ASP A 138 -20.47 -0.99 -11.85
C ASP A 138 -21.74 -1.82 -12.07
N ASN A 139 -21.79 -3.03 -11.51
CA ASN A 139 -23.00 -3.87 -11.51
C ASN A 139 -24.14 -3.18 -10.73
N LEU A 140 -23.86 -2.66 -9.52
CA LEU A 140 -24.86 -1.94 -8.72
C LEU A 140 -25.40 -0.70 -9.45
N ARG A 141 -24.54 0.04 -10.16
CA ARG A 141 -24.96 1.19 -10.98
C ARG A 141 -25.86 0.78 -12.14
N THR A 142 -25.52 -0.31 -12.82
CA THR A 142 -26.33 -0.88 -13.91
C THR A 142 -27.72 -1.28 -13.41
N GLU A 143 -27.77 -2.02 -12.30
CA GLU A 143 -29.04 -2.45 -11.68
C GLU A 143 -29.85 -1.25 -11.18
N GLN A 144 -29.20 -0.24 -10.60
CA GLN A 144 -29.87 0.99 -10.18
C GLN A 144 -30.53 1.70 -11.36
N GLU A 145 -29.82 1.85 -12.49
CA GLU A 145 -30.34 2.54 -13.67
C GLU A 145 -31.55 1.80 -14.26
N SER A 146 -31.48 0.46 -14.32
CA SER A 146 -32.63 -0.37 -14.72
C SER A 146 -33.84 -0.18 -13.80
N ASN A 147 -33.65 -0.16 -12.47
CA ASN A 147 -34.75 0.09 -11.53
C ASN A 147 -35.29 1.52 -11.63
N LYS A 148 -34.45 2.52 -11.91
CA LYS A 148 -34.89 3.91 -12.16
C LYS A 148 -35.70 4.01 -13.45
N GLN A 149 -35.37 3.23 -14.48
CA GLN A 149 -36.15 3.19 -15.71
C GLN A 149 -37.53 2.59 -15.45
N LEU A 150 -37.61 1.43 -14.78
CA LEU A 150 -38.87 0.79 -14.41
C LEU A 150 -39.73 1.71 -13.54
N LEU A 151 -39.13 2.40 -12.56
CA LEU A 151 -39.83 3.39 -11.74
C LEU A 151 -40.49 4.49 -12.59
N ARG A 152 -39.77 5.03 -13.59
CA ARG A 152 -40.29 6.04 -14.51
C ARG A 152 -41.44 5.50 -15.37
N GLU A 153 -41.34 4.27 -15.83
CA GLU A 153 -42.40 3.60 -16.61
C GLU A 153 -43.69 3.42 -15.79
N PHE A 154 -43.58 2.96 -14.54
CA PHE A 154 -44.73 2.82 -13.64
C PHE A 154 -45.32 4.17 -13.23
N GLN A 155 -44.49 5.18 -12.97
CA GLN A 155 -44.95 6.55 -12.69
C GLN A 155 -45.72 7.15 -13.87
N GLY A 156 -45.21 7.02 -15.11
CA GLY A 156 -45.92 7.49 -16.30
C GLY A 156 -47.23 6.74 -16.56
N THR A 157 -47.29 5.45 -16.21
CA THR A 157 -48.54 4.67 -16.23
C THR A 157 -49.53 5.19 -15.18
N LEU A 158 -49.05 5.58 -13.99
CA LEU A 158 -49.89 6.15 -12.95
C LEU A 158 -50.48 7.50 -13.37
N GLU A 159 -49.65 8.39 -13.91
CA GLU A 159 -50.05 9.72 -14.38
C GLU A 159 -51.12 9.62 -15.47
N THR A 160 -50.93 8.71 -16.44
CA THR A 160 -51.90 8.50 -17.52
C THR A 160 -53.24 7.92 -17.03
N LEU A 161 -53.22 6.99 -16.05
CA LEU A 161 -54.43 6.46 -15.42
C LEU A 161 -55.17 7.54 -14.61
N GLN A 162 -54.42 8.39 -13.89
CA GLN A 162 -54.97 9.48 -13.08
C GLN A 162 -55.55 10.61 -13.96
N ASP A 163 -54.92 10.93 -15.08
CA ASP A 163 -55.46 11.87 -16.09
C ASP A 163 -56.74 11.35 -16.73
N GLN A 164 -56.84 10.03 -16.98
CA GLN A 164 -58.08 9.41 -17.45
C GLN A 164 -59.20 9.46 -16.40
N GLU A 165 -58.89 9.22 -15.12
CA GLU A 165 -59.85 9.34 -14.02
C GLU A 165 -60.34 10.78 -13.84
N ASN A 166 -59.43 11.77 -13.90
CA ASN A 166 -59.76 13.19 -13.86
C ASN A 166 -60.63 13.63 -15.05
N ARG A 167 -60.36 13.11 -16.26
CA ARG A 167 -61.20 13.36 -17.45
C ARG A 167 -62.58 12.73 -17.31
N LYS A 168 -62.72 11.59 -16.64
CA LYS A 168 -64.01 10.95 -16.35
C LYS A 168 -64.84 11.76 -15.34
N HIS A 169 -64.21 12.27 -14.28
CA HIS A 169 -64.89 13.18 -13.34
C HIS A 169 -65.24 14.54 -13.96
N THR A 170 -64.48 14.99 -14.97
CA THR A 170 -64.82 16.21 -15.72
C THR A 170 -65.94 15.96 -16.75
N ALA A 171 -66.07 14.73 -17.26
CA ALA A 171 -67.17 14.30 -18.13
C ALA A 171 -68.49 14.03 -17.38
N GLU A 172 -68.47 13.85 -16.05
CA GLU A 172 -69.68 13.80 -15.21
C GLU A 172 -70.43 15.14 -15.11
N ILE A 173 -69.92 16.23 -15.70
CA ILE A 173 -70.61 17.54 -15.76
C ILE A 173 -71.10 17.89 -17.19
N VAL A 174 -70.80 17.06 -18.20
CA VAL A 174 -71.33 17.25 -19.57
C VAL A 174 -71.81 15.92 -20.13
N THR A 175 -72.94 15.45 -19.64
CA THR A 175 -73.78 14.45 -20.35
C THR A 175 -75.20 14.97 -20.48
N GLY A 176 -75.28 16.10 -21.20
CA GLY A 176 -76.46 16.45 -21.97
C GLY A 176 -76.07 16.40 -23.44
N VAL A 177 -76.38 15.28 -24.10
CA VAL A 177 -76.31 15.05 -25.56
C VAL A 177 -74.92 14.74 -26.14
N GLY A 178 -74.80 13.55 -26.74
CA GLY A 178 -73.88 13.30 -27.85
C GLY A 178 -72.79 12.25 -27.58
N ALA A 179 -72.84 11.15 -28.33
CA ALA A 179 -71.88 10.07 -28.33
C ALA A 179 -70.42 10.53 -28.49
N GLY A 180 -69.53 10.08 -27.60
CA GLY A 180 -68.10 10.32 -27.67
C GLY A 180 -67.32 9.05 -27.33
N LEU A 181 -66.97 8.30 -28.37
CA LEU A 181 -66.06 7.15 -28.36
C LEU A 181 -64.69 7.56 -27.79
N PHE A 182 -64.17 6.87 -26.79
CA PHE A 182 -62.73 6.88 -26.51
C PHE A 182 -62.22 5.45 -26.39
N ALA A 183 -61.73 4.94 -27.52
CA ALA A 183 -60.91 3.75 -27.60
C ALA A 183 -59.54 4.04 -26.98
N ILE A 184 -59.15 3.24 -25.99
CA ILE A 184 -57.82 3.24 -25.41
C ILE A 184 -57.00 2.20 -26.20
N PRO A 185 -55.92 2.57 -26.91
CA PRO A 185 -54.97 1.57 -27.38
C PRO A 185 -54.06 1.18 -26.20
N VAL A 186 -54.40 0.08 -25.52
CA VAL A 186 -53.54 -0.56 -24.52
C VAL A 186 -52.64 -1.57 -25.24
N ILE A 187 -51.33 -1.46 -25.04
CA ILE A 187 -50.40 -2.55 -25.34
C ILE A 187 -50.63 -3.64 -24.28
N GLY A 188 -51.15 -4.78 -24.72
CA GLY A 188 -51.31 -5.99 -23.90
C GLY A 188 -52.69 -6.61 -24.06
N TRP A 189 -52.80 -7.60 -24.94
CA TRP A 189 -54.05 -8.30 -25.22
C TRP A 189 -54.62 -8.97 -23.96
N ILE A 190 -55.88 -8.66 -23.63
CA ILE A 190 -56.81 -9.65 -23.09
C ILE A 190 -57.97 -9.72 -24.07
N ALA A 191 -58.01 -10.80 -24.83
CA ALA A 191 -59.12 -11.12 -25.73
C ALA A 191 -60.39 -11.38 -24.90
N GLY A 192 -61.51 -10.75 -25.28
CA GLY A 192 -62.82 -11.12 -24.77
C GLY A 192 -63.89 -10.03 -24.81
N SER A 193 -64.58 -9.95 -25.97
CA SER A 193 -65.94 -9.40 -26.18
C SER A 193 -66.13 -7.88 -26.40
N ALA A 194 -66.70 -7.57 -27.56
CA ALA A 194 -67.27 -6.29 -27.94
C ALA A 194 -68.65 -6.04 -27.30
N MET A 195 -69.05 -4.77 -27.12
CA MET A 195 -70.34 -4.24 -27.60
C MET A 195 -70.55 -2.74 -27.31
N VAL A 196 -71.12 -2.05 -28.28
CA VAL A 196 -71.84 -0.78 -28.15
C VAL A 196 -73.34 -1.12 -28.03
N ILE A 197 -74.09 -0.23 -27.35
CA ILE A 197 -75.54 0.07 -27.42
C ILE A 197 -76.34 -0.36 -26.17
N GLY A 198 -76.61 0.62 -25.28
CA GLY A 198 -77.98 1.08 -24.99
C GLY A 198 -78.59 0.61 -23.67
N GLY A 199 -78.58 1.49 -22.66
CA GLY A 199 -79.61 1.58 -21.63
C GLY A 199 -79.57 0.54 -20.51
N ALA A 200 -79.39 1.02 -19.28
CA ALA A 200 -79.57 0.35 -17.98
C ALA A 200 -78.71 -0.89 -17.64
N VAL A 201 -78.13 -1.60 -18.60
CA VAL A 201 -77.15 -2.70 -18.34
C VAL A 201 -75.70 -2.17 -18.27
N GLU A 202 -75.47 -0.94 -18.74
CA GLU A 202 -74.15 -0.30 -18.80
C GLU A 202 -73.58 0.10 -17.43
N LEU A 203 -74.40 0.17 -16.37
CA LEU A 203 -73.93 0.59 -15.05
C LEU A 203 -73.07 -0.47 -14.36
N ASP A 204 -73.42 -1.76 -14.50
CA ASP A 204 -72.67 -2.85 -13.85
C ASP A 204 -71.34 -3.13 -14.58
N GLN A 205 -71.35 -3.09 -15.93
CA GLN A 205 -70.13 -3.16 -16.73
C GLN A 205 -69.23 -1.94 -16.55
N ALA A 206 -69.79 -0.73 -16.45
CA ALA A 206 -69.03 0.48 -16.16
C ALA A 206 -68.45 0.48 -14.73
N THR A 207 -69.19 -0.08 -13.76
CA THR A 207 -68.72 -0.24 -12.37
C THR A 207 -67.60 -1.29 -12.30
N HIS A 208 -67.73 -2.40 -13.03
CA HIS A 208 -66.66 -3.40 -13.16
C HIS A 208 -65.41 -2.80 -13.82
N ALA A 209 -65.56 -2.00 -14.88
CA ALA A 209 -64.44 -1.33 -15.53
C ALA A 209 -63.75 -0.31 -14.62
N VAL A 210 -64.50 0.44 -13.80
CA VAL A 210 -63.96 1.35 -12.77
C VAL A 210 -63.21 0.58 -11.69
N ASN A 211 -63.76 -0.54 -11.23
CA ASN A 211 -63.11 -1.36 -10.22
C ASN A 211 -61.79 -1.96 -10.75
N MET A 212 -61.77 -2.47 -11.98
CA MET A 212 -60.53 -2.92 -12.63
C MET A 212 -59.50 -1.79 -12.79
N ALA A 213 -59.93 -0.59 -13.19
CA ALA A 213 -59.04 0.57 -13.29
C ALA A 213 -58.46 0.97 -11.93
N LYS A 214 -59.27 0.97 -10.86
CA LYS A 214 -58.81 1.24 -9.48
C LYS A 214 -57.85 0.16 -8.97
N GLU A 215 -58.07 -1.10 -9.34
CA GLU A 215 -57.14 -2.19 -9.01
C GLU A 215 -55.80 -2.03 -9.73
N GLU A 216 -55.81 -1.61 -11.01
CA GLU A 216 -54.57 -1.36 -11.76
C GLU A 216 -53.82 -0.13 -11.23
N VAL A 217 -54.51 0.95 -10.83
CA VAL A 217 -53.90 2.10 -10.14
C VAL A 217 -53.24 1.63 -8.83
N LYS A 218 -53.97 0.94 -7.95
CA LYS A 218 -53.40 0.41 -6.68
C LYS A 218 -52.23 -0.54 -6.90
N LYS A 219 -52.24 -1.31 -7.98
CA LYS A 219 -51.14 -2.20 -8.34
C LYS A 219 -49.92 -1.40 -8.81
N SER A 220 -50.13 -0.37 -9.62
CA SER A 220 -49.07 0.53 -10.07
C SER A 220 -48.47 1.36 -8.93
N GLU A 221 -49.29 1.86 -7.99
CA GLU A 221 -48.81 2.54 -6.75
C GLU A 221 -47.88 1.63 -5.93
N ARG A 222 -48.26 0.36 -5.74
CA ARG A 222 -47.42 -0.63 -5.04
C ARG A 222 -46.10 -0.90 -5.75
N GLU A 223 -46.10 -0.96 -7.08
CA GLU A 223 -44.85 -1.11 -7.85
C GLU A 223 -43.98 0.15 -7.76
N VAL A 224 -44.56 1.36 -7.84
CA VAL A 224 -43.83 2.62 -7.64
C VAL A 224 -43.16 2.65 -6.26
N GLU A 225 -43.89 2.33 -5.20
CA GLU A 225 -43.32 2.30 -3.84
C GLU A 225 -42.17 1.29 -3.73
N LYS A 226 -42.36 0.09 -4.27
CA LYS A 226 -41.35 -0.98 -4.30
C LYS A 226 -40.09 -0.58 -5.06
N TYR A 227 -40.21 0.00 -6.26
CA TYR A 227 -39.06 0.45 -7.03
C TYR A 227 -38.38 1.67 -6.41
N ASN A 228 -39.13 2.55 -5.74
CA ASN A 228 -38.55 3.66 -4.99
C ASN A 228 -37.67 3.15 -3.84
N HIS A 229 -38.16 2.18 -3.07
CA HIS A 229 -37.36 1.50 -2.02
C HIS A 229 -36.11 0.81 -2.59
N LYS A 230 -36.22 0.13 -3.74
CA LYS A 230 -35.07 -0.46 -4.42
C LYS A 230 -34.04 0.59 -4.82
N VAL A 231 -34.46 1.70 -5.45
CA VAL A 231 -33.55 2.76 -5.88
C VAL A 231 -32.79 3.34 -4.68
N SER A 232 -33.47 3.60 -3.56
CA SER A 232 -32.82 4.06 -2.33
C SER A 232 -31.83 3.04 -1.75
N ASP A 233 -32.16 1.74 -1.78
CA ASP A 233 -31.25 0.67 -1.35
C ASP A 233 -29.98 0.60 -2.23
N TYR A 234 -30.11 0.75 -3.55
CA TYR A 234 -28.97 0.86 -4.46
C TYR A 234 -28.13 2.10 -4.22
N GLU A 235 -28.74 3.28 -3.97
CA GLU A 235 -28.01 4.50 -3.63
C GLU A 235 -27.13 4.28 -2.40
N TYR A 236 -27.68 3.63 -1.38
CA TYR A 236 -26.95 3.30 -0.17
C TYR A 236 -25.80 2.31 -0.41
N LYS A 237 -26.04 1.22 -1.14
CA LYS A 237 -25.02 0.23 -1.50
C LYS A 237 -23.89 0.83 -2.34
N ILE A 238 -24.23 1.69 -3.29
CA ILE A 238 -23.27 2.44 -4.11
C ILE A 238 -22.42 3.36 -3.22
N PHE A 239 -23.05 4.09 -2.30
CA PHE A 239 -22.34 4.95 -1.36
C PHE A 239 -21.35 4.14 -0.50
N GLN A 240 -21.80 3.05 0.12
CA GLN A 240 -20.91 2.17 0.89
C GLN A 240 -19.75 1.61 0.05
N THR A 241 -20.05 1.13 -1.16
CA THR A 241 -19.04 0.56 -2.05
C THR A 241 -18.00 1.61 -2.47
N ASN A 242 -18.41 2.86 -2.68
CA ASN A 242 -17.49 3.97 -2.92
C ASN A 242 -16.59 4.24 -1.70
N CYS A 243 -17.16 4.26 -0.48
CA CYS A 243 -16.37 4.40 0.74
C CYS A 243 -15.33 3.28 0.87
N ASP A 244 -15.73 2.04 0.60
CA ASP A 244 -14.85 0.87 0.61
C ASP A 244 -13.72 0.99 -0.43
N ILE A 245 -14.01 1.50 -1.63
CA ILE A 245 -13.00 1.79 -2.65
C ILE A 245 -12.02 2.84 -2.13
N SER A 246 -12.50 3.97 -1.59
CA SER A 246 -11.61 5.01 -1.05
C SER A 246 -10.71 4.48 0.07
N GLN A 247 -11.24 3.65 0.98
CA GLN A 247 -10.44 3.05 2.05
C GLN A 247 -9.38 2.07 1.51
N LYS A 248 -9.73 1.24 0.52
CA LYS A 248 -8.78 0.32 -0.12
C LYS A 248 -7.71 1.08 -0.90
N ASP A 249 -8.04 2.21 -1.51
CA ASP A 249 -7.11 3.05 -2.29
C ASP A 249 -6.07 3.70 -1.37
N GLU A 250 -6.51 4.24 -0.24
CA GLU A 250 -5.62 4.75 0.81
C GLU A 250 -4.69 3.65 1.36
N LYS A 251 -5.18 2.42 1.53
CA LYS A 251 -4.35 1.27 1.94
C LYS A 251 -3.34 0.88 0.86
N LEU A 252 -3.72 0.90 -0.42
CA LEU A 252 -2.79 0.66 -1.54
C LEU A 252 -1.68 1.71 -1.57
N LYS A 253 -2.03 2.99 -1.41
CA LYS A 253 -1.05 4.07 -1.34
C LYS A 253 -0.05 3.86 -0.20
N GLN A 254 -0.54 3.53 1.00
CA GLN A 254 0.32 3.21 2.14
C GLN A 254 1.26 2.03 1.86
N LYS A 255 0.76 0.94 1.27
CA LYS A 255 1.60 -0.21 0.91
C LYS A 255 2.67 0.14 -0.12
N ARG A 256 2.35 0.94 -1.13
CA ARG A 256 3.33 1.42 -2.13
C ARG A 256 4.41 2.28 -1.49
N GLU A 257 4.04 3.18 -0.59
CA GLU A 257 5.00 3.96 0.19
C GLU A 257 5.89 3.07 1.06
N GLU A 258 5.34 2.03 1.67
CA GLU A 258 6.09 1.05 2.44
C GLU A 258 7.07 0.25 1.57
N ILE A 259 6.63 -0.24 0.41
CA ILE A 259 7.49 -0.92 -0.58
C ILE A 259 8.68 -0.04 -0.98
N GLN A 260 8.44 1.24 -1.29
CA GLN A 260 9.51 2.17 -1.63
C GLN A 260 10.49 2.39 -0.47
N LYS A 261 10.00 2.45 0.76
CA LYS A 261 10.85 2.52 1.95
C LYS A 261 11.72 1.27 2.08
N VAL A 262 11.14 0.07 1.94
CA VAL A 262 11.90 -1.20 2.05
C VAL A 262 12.95 -1.32 0.95
N LYS A 263 12.66 -0.91 -0.28
CA LYS A 263 13.65 -0.89 -1.38
C LYS A 263 14.87 -0.04 -1.04
N LYS A 264 14.67 1.17 -0.52
CA LYS A 264 15.78 2.03 -0.07
C LYS A 264 16.59 1.40 1.07
N GLN A 265 15.93 0.68 1.98
CA GLN A 265 16.61 -0.06 3.05
C GLN A 265 17.46 -1.21 2.49
N ILE A 266 16.93 -1.97 1.53
CA ILE A 266 17.66 -3.05 0.84
C ILE A 266 18.90 -2.48 0.15
N GLU A 267 18.76 -1.39 -0.60
CA GLU A 267 19.88 -0.71 -1.28
C GLU A 267 20.98 -0.32 -0.29
N SER A 268 20.60 0.33 0.82
CA SER A 268 21.54 0.79 1.83
C SER A 268 22.25 -0.37 2.56
N VAL A 269 21.54 -1.46 2.90
CA VAL A 269 22.16 -2.68 3.49
C VAL A 269 23.08 -3.36 2.48
N ALA A 270 22.68 -3.46 1.22
CA ALA A 270 23.48 -4.08 0.17
C ALA A 270 24.77 -3.29 -0.10
N GLU A 271 24.69 -1.95 -0.14
CA GLU A 271 25.85 -1.08 -0.25
C GLU A 271 26.81 -1.28 0.93
N PHE A 272 26.30 -1.31 2.16
CA PHE A 272 27.10 -1.62 3.34
C PHE A 272 27.79 -2.98 3.22
N GLN A 273 27.03 -4.03 2.90
CA GLN A 273 27.53 -5.39 2.79
C GLN A 273 28.66 -5.47 1.74
N ASN A 274 28.51 -4.77 0.61
CA ASN A 274 29.52 -4.72 -0.44
C ASN A 274 30.83 -4.08 0.04
N LYS A 275 30.75 -2.99 0.80
CA LYS A 275 31.92 -2.30 1.38
C LYS A 275 32.65 -3.19 2.38
N VAL A 276 31.93 -3.86 3.30
CA VAL A 276 32.55 -4.80 4.24
C VAL A 276 33.16 -5.99 3.50
N ARG A 277 32.47 -6.52 2.48
CA ARG A 277 33.00 -7.61 1.66
C ARG A 277 34.31 -7.23 0.96
N SER A 278 34.43 -6.00 0.48
CA SER A 278 35.68 -5.48 -0.09
C SER A 278 36.82 -5.50 0.94
N ALA A 279 36.58 -5.00 2.15
CA ALA A 279 37.57 -5.03 3.24
C ALA A 279 37.97 -6.47 3.62
N VAL A 280 36.99 -7.38 3.74
CA VAL A 280 37.23 -8.81 4.00
C VAL A 280 38.09 -9.43 2.90
N HIS A 281 37.82 -9.11 1.62
CA HIS A 281 38.59 -9.61 0.49
C HIS A 281 40.05 -9.15 0.53
N LEU A 282 40.31 -7.87 0.81
CA LEU A 282 41.66 -7.33 0.96
C LEU A 282 42.42 -8.01 2.10
N LEU A 283 41.76 -8.26 3.24
CA LEU A 283 42.35 -9.00 4.36
C LEU A 283 42.63 -10.47 4.03
N SER A 284 41.78 -11.13 3.24
CA SER A 284 42.07 -12.48 2.74
C SER A 284 43.33 -12.50 1.87
N VAL A 285 43.50 -11.51 0.99
CA VAL A 285 44.70 -11.36 0.17
C VAL A 285 45.93 -11.12 1.04
N LEU A 286 45.83 -10.27 2.06
CA LEU A 286 46.91 -10.02 3.01
C LEU A 286 47.31 -11.30 3.75
N SER A 287 46.34 -12.00 4.33
CA SER A 287 46.56 -13.24 5.07
C SER A 287 47.21 -14.31 4.18
N GLY A 288 46.77 -14.44 2.93
CA GLY A 288 47.37 -15.34 1.96
C GLY A 288 48.83 -14.97 1.64
N LYS A 289 49.11 -13.70 1.33
CA LYS A 289 50.47 -13.22 1.07
C LYS A 289 51.40 -13.40 2.27
N ALA A 290 50.92 -13.08 3.48
CA ALA A 290 51.67 -13.27 4.71
C ALA A 290 51.98 -14.75 4.96
N SER A 291 51.03 -15.65 4.70
CA SER A 291 51.23 -17.10 4.85
C SER A 291 52.24 -17.68 3.85
N VAL A 292 52.24 -17.18 2.60
CA VAL A 292 53.22 -17.56 1.58
C VAL A 292 54.61 -17.04 1.95
N ALA A 293 54.72 -15.77 2.34
CA ALA A 293 55.98 -15.18 2.80
C ALA A 293 56.54 -15.97 3.99
N GLU A 294 55.70 -16.30 4.98
CA GLU A 294 56.07 -17.13 6.13
C GLU A 294 56.61 -18.52 5.70
N HIS A 295 55.96 -19.20 4.75
CA HIS A 295 56.44 -20.50 4.29
C HIS A 295 57.79 -20.42 3.55
N GLN A 296 57.99 -19.35 2.79
CA GLN A 296 59.21 -19.12 2.01
C GLN A 296 60.39 -18.70 2.90
N THR A 297 60.12 -17.95 3.96
CA THR A 297 61.16 -17.31 4.79
C THR A 297 61.30 -17.96 6.17
N ARG A 298 60.35 -18.80 6.56
CA ARG A 298 60.17 -19.45 7.87
C ARG A 298 60.05 -18.51 9.07
N ARG A 299 60.25 -17.20 8.94
CA ARG A 299 60.43 -16.28 10.09
C ARG A 299 59.99 -14.82 9.93
N PHE A 300 59.53 -14.34 8.77
CA PHE A 300 59.19 -12.91 8.65
C PHE A 300 58.05 -12.58 7.67
N ILE A 301 57.32 -11.53 8.04
CA ILE A 301 56.41 -10.77 7.18
C ILE A 301 57.19 -9.58 6.63
N LEU A 302 57.18 -9.41 5.31
CA LEU A 302 57.69 -8.19 4.69
C LEU A 302 56.77 -7.02 5.09
N GLN A 303 57.31 -6.09 5.88
CA GLN A 303 56.58 -4.95 6.43
C GLN A 303 55.95 -4.10 5.34
N GLU A 304 56.70 -3.76 4.29
CA GLU A 304 56.24 -2.91 3.18
C GLU A 304 54.98 -3.46 2.46
N PRO A 305 54.92 -4.75 2.03
CA PRO A 305 53.68 -5.36 1.53
C PRO A 305 52.50 -5.32 2.50
N VAL A 306 52.73 -5.39 3.81
CA VAL A 306 51.66 -5.31 4.80
C VAL A 306 51.16 -3.89 4.96
N VAL A 307 52.06 -2.90 5.04
CA VAL A 307 51.69 -1.48 5.07
C VAL A 307 50.81 -1.13 3.87
N LYS A 308 51.21 -1.55 2.66
CA LYS A 308 50.46 -1.26 1.43
C LYS A 308 49.05 -1.85 1.42
N VAL A 309 48.89 -3.10 1.86
CA VAL A 309 47.55 -3.71 1.92
C VAL A 309 46.72 -3.11 3.06
N MET A 310 47.34 -2.75 4.18
CA MET A 310 46.66 -2.06 5.28
C MET A 310 46.15 -0.68 4.85
N GLU A 311 46.88 0.08 4.02
CA GLU A 311 46.38 1.32 3.41
C GLU A 311 45.11 1.10 2.57
N ASP A 312 45.08 0.03 1.78
CA ASP A 312 43.91 -0.31 0.97
C ASP A 312 42.73 -0.77 1.83
N VAL A 313 42.99 -1.54 2.90
CA VAL A 313 41.98 -1.91 3.90
C VAL A 313 41.45 -0.67 4.63
N MET A 314 42.31 0.30 4.97
CA MET A 314 41.92 1.55 5.58
C MET A 314 41.00 2.36 4.67
N LYS A 315 41.33 2.47 3.36
CA LYS A 315 40.45 3.13 2.38
C LYS A 315 39.07 2.45 2.34
N ALA A 316 39.03 1.13 2.22
CA ALA A 316 37.79 0.37 2.22
C ALA A 316 37.00 0.55 3.52
N ALA A 317 37.67 0.57 4.68
CA ALA A 317 37.04 0.81 5.97
C ALA A 317 36.52 2.24 6.12
N ASN A 318 37.17 3.22 5.50
CA ASN A 318 36.72 4.61 5.49
C ASN A 318 35.41 4.76 4.70
N GLU A 319 35.27 4.03 3.58
CA GLU A 319 34.02 4.00 2.79
C GLU A 319 32.82 3.44 3.58
N ILE A 320 33.06 2.58 4.59
CA ILE A 320 32.03 2.03 5.46
C ILE A 320 31.35 3.13 6.30
N THR A 321 32.09 4.13 6.79
CA THR A 321 31.55 5.20 7.65
C THR A 321 30.59 6.16 6.95
N GLY A 322 30.58 6.16 5.61
CA GLY A 322 29.63 6.96 4.83
C GLY A 322 28.20 6.42 4.81
N ASN A 323 27.94 5.24 5.41
CA ASN A 323 26.62 4.63 5.37
C ASN A 323 25.75 5.06 6.56
N GLU A 324 24.72 5.86 6.29
CA GLU A 324 23.76 6.40 7.30
C GLU A 324 23.07 5.31 8.13
N LEU A 325 23.00 4.08 7.62
CA LEU A 325 22.30 2.95 8.24
C LEU A 325 22.93 2.49 9.56
N LEU A 326 24.20 2.80 9.79
CA LEU A 326 25.00 2.34 10.92
C LEU A 326 25.60 3.48 11.72
N TYR A 327 24.88 4.60 11.85
CA TYR A 327 25.37 5.70 12.68
C TYR A 327 25.62 5.22 14.12
N ASN A 328 26.90 5.13 14.47
CA ASN A 328 27.40 4.77 15.78
C ASN A 328 28.65 5.63 16.02
N GLU A 329 28.69 6.36 17.12
CA GLU A 329 29.75 7.33 17.42
C GLU A 329 31.14 6.68 17.57
N ASP A 330 31.21 5.40 17.93
CA ASP A 330 32.48 4.70 18.13
C ASP A 330 33.18 4.40 16.80
N ILE A 331 32.44 4.14 15.73
CA ILE A 331 33.02 3.72 14.44
C ILE A 331 33.84 4.85 13.80
N PRO A 332 33.33 6.09 13.62
CA PRO A 332 34.12 7.21 13.12
C PRO A 332 35.35 7.50 13.97
N ARG A 333 35.23 7.38 15.30
CA ARG A 333 36.36 7.55 16.22
C ARG A 333 37.45 6.51 15.96
N LEU A 334 37.09 5.23 15.83
CA LEU A 334 38.04 4.15 15.57
C LEU A 334 38.72 4.29 14.20
N ILE A 335 37.97 4.69 13.18
CA ILE A 335 38.53 5.00 11.84
C ILE A 335 39.48 6.20 11.90
N GLY A 336 39.14 7.22 12.71
CA GLY A 336 40.02 8.37 12.95
C GLY A 336 41.37 7.95 13.55
N GLN A 337 41.35 7.07 14.55
CA GLN A 337 42.57 6.48 15.13
C GLN A 337 43.37 5.69 14.10
N MET A 338 42.69 4.91 13.25
CA MET A 338 43.34 4.16 12.17
C MET A 338 44.09 5.08 11.21
N LYS A 339 43.48 6.21 10.86
CA LYS A 339 44.09 7.21 9.96
C LYS A 339 45.32 7.86 10.59
N GLU A 340 45.25 8.22 11.87
CA GLU A 340 46.39 8.78 12.62
C GLU A 340 47.55 7.77 12.67
N ASN A 341 47.25 6.50 12.98
CA ASN A 341 48.26 5.47 13.03
C ASN A 341 48.87 5.15 11.66
N ASN A 342 48.07 5.16 10.60
CA ASN A 342 48.59 5.04 9.24
C ASN A 342 49.56 6.17 8.90
N GLN A 343 49.23 7.42 9.27
CA GLN A 343 50.14 8.57 9.06
C GLN A 343 51.45 8.39 9.83
N ARG A 344 51.38 8.00 11.11
CA ARG A 344 52.57 7.72 11.93
C ARG A 344 53.46 6.65 11.30
N LEU A 345 52.85 5.56 10.83
CA LEU A 345 53.57 4.47 10.18
C LEU A 345 54.25 4.91 8.88
N THR A 346 53.56 5.68 8.03
CA THR A 346 54.15 6.25 6.81
C THR A 346 55.35 7.17 7.13
N THR A 347 55.28 7.96 8.20
CA THR A 347 56.40 8.82 8.62
C THR A 347 57.62 8.00 9.03
N ILE A 348 57.44 6.92 9.80
CA ILE A 348 58.53 6.03 10.24
C ILE A 348 59.21 5.40 9.01
N CYS A 349 58.43 4.83 8.08
CA CYS A 349 58.97 4.25 6.86
C CYS A 349 59.70 5.29 5.97
N ALA A 350 59.31 6.56 6.02
CA ALA A 350 59.97 7.62 5.26
C ALA A 350 61.27 8.11 5.91
N SER A 351 61.39 8.08 7.24
CA SER A 351 62.63 8.44 7.95
C SER A 351 63.73 7.38 7.78
N GLU A 352 63.38 6.09 7.81
CA GLU A 352 64.33 4.98 7.64
C GLU A 352 65.00 4.98 6.25
N ASN A 353 64.31 5.47 5.23
CA ASN A 353 64.84 5.61 3.87
C ASN A 353 65.82 6.80 3.70
N ASN A 354 65.88 7.74 4.65
CA ASN A 354 66.75 8.93 4.59
C ASN A 354 68.03 8.80 5.46
N GLU A 355 68.09 7.84 6.37
CA GLU A 355 69.28 7.58 7.21
C GLU A 355 70.26 6.56 6.57
N GLY A 356 69.93 6.02 5.40
CA GLY A 356 70.73 5.05 4.64
C GLY A 356 71.53 5.63 3.46
N VAL A 357 72.04 6.87 3.56
CA VAL A 357 72.98 7.47 2.58
C VAL A 357 74.38 7.59 3.17
#